data_AF-A0A497GZN5-F1
#
_entry.id   AF-A0A497GZN5-F1
#
_cell.length_a   1.000
_cell.length_b   1.000
_cell.length_c   1.000
_cell.angle_alpha   90.00
_cell.angle_beta   90.00
_cell.angle_gamma   90.00
#
_symmetry.space_group_name_H-M   'P 1'
#
loop_
_entity.id
_entity.type
_entity.pdbx_description
1 polymer ?
#
loop_
_entity_poly.entity_id
_entity_poly.type
_entity_poly.pdbx_seq_one_letter_code
_entity_poly.pdbx_strand_id
1 'polypeptide(L)'
;MDNDSAAHFIYHQNDRHIEHWFEWWYLNIKGDDGNNLLVEFFTFRNLSNPLTSLVGVVVLFMSADGNTFESVKTYPFIRYTLDYEKCNVTIDGDRFSEVAENKYAVRYHNNVNDVNLMLNVSGVTESLSGLSMVLEDWQWMEWRSHVPLGKAKGVFSYRDFNGYHEYHICGRGYHDHNWGIAKFRSLDWEWGEFSNSEIPLSVVYGLVRSENDSFTGGLYFSDETTHYALLWPDIHIEYEGWEWINGFKKPVKLSMRGTSNNVSANVTIVLERAYVVGIGTVGMPYLMGKLSGEVEIHGKRYTLSSITGFYEHHFFNWW
;
A
#
# COMPACT_ATOMS: atom_id res chain seq x y z
N MET A 1 -13.81 -12.04 16.13
CA MET A 1 -12.56 -11.30 15.92
C MET A 1 -12.30 -11.40 14.44
N ASP A 2 -12.12 -10.26 13.81
CA ASP A 2 -11.86 -10.14 12.38
C ASP A 2 -10.39 -10.55 12.15
N ASN A 3 -10.16 -11.73 11.58
CA ASN A 3 -8.81 -12.33 11.50
C ASN A 3 -7.98 -11.75 10.35
N ASP A 4 -8.55 -10.83 9.56
CA ASP A 4 -7.95 -10.33 8.33
C ASP A 4 -6.68 -9.50 8.53
N SER A 5 -6.40 -9.06 9.77
CA SER A 5 -5.13 -8.38 10.10
C SER A 5 -3.98 -9.35 10.42
N ALA A 6 -4.32 -10.61 10.74
CA ALA A 6 -3.36 -11.64 11.09
C ALA A 6 -2.61 -12.16 9.86
N ALA A 7 -1.59 -12.99 10.07
CA ALA A 7 -1.02 -13.74 8.97
C ALA A 7 -1.96 -14.86 8.50
N HIS A 8 -1.85 -15.25 7.23
CA HIS A 8 -2.76 -16.21 6.61
C HIS A 8 -2.09 -17.49 6.12
N PHE A 9 -0.75 -17.50 5.96
CA PHE A 9 -0.03 -18.62 5.34
C PHE A 9 -0.41 -20.01 5.90
N ILE A 10 -0.59 -20.16 7.23
CA ILE A 10 -0.83 -21.46 7.87
C ILE A 10 -2.12 -22.14 7.38
N TYR A 11 -3.11 -21.34 6.99
CA TYR A 11 -4.40 -21.82 6.48
C TYR A 11 -4.30 -22.33 5.04
N HIS A 12 -3.24 -21.95 4.32
CA HIS A 12 -3.03 -22.28 2.92
C HIS A 12 -1.76 -23.10 2.64
N GLN A 13 -0.94 -23.39 3.66
CA GLN A 13 0.37 -24.05 3.51
C GLN A 13 0.40 -25.38 2.73
N ASN A 14 -0.76 -26.05 2.61
CA ASN A 14 -0.92 -27.32 1.90
C ASN A 14 -1.48 -27.14 0.48
N ASP A 15 -1.66 -25.90 0.00
CA ASP A 15 -2.09 -25.64 -1.38
C ASP A 15 -1.04 -26.16 -2.38
N ARG A 16 -1.52 -26.72 -3.49
CA ARG A 16 -0.65 -27.28 -4.55
C ARG A 16 0.18 -26.21 -5.28
N HIS A 17 -0.15 -24.94 -5.14
CA HIS A 17 0.55 -23.79 -5.72
C HIS A 17 1.18 -22.88 -4.65
N ILE A 18 1.48 -23.40 -3.46
CA ILE A 18 2.02 -22.61 -2.35
C ILE A 18 3.34 -21.88 -2.68
N GLU A 19 4.06 -22.31 -3.71
CA GLU A 19 5.19 -21.57 -4.29
C GLU A 19 4.81 -20.20 -4.86
N HIS A 20 3.53 -19.93 -5.07
CA HIS A 20 2.98 -18.65 -5.52
C HIS A 20 2.36 -17.82 -4.40
N TRP A 21 2.56 -18.22 -3.13
CA TRP A 21 2.16 -17.44 -1.97
C TRP A 21 2.80 -16.06 -1.97
N PHE A 22 2.01 -15.06 -1.61
CA PHE A 22 2.50 -13.78 -1.17
C PHE A 22 1.64 -13.25 -0.03
N GLU A 23 2.26 -12.50 0.87
CA GLU A 23 1.60 -11.77 1.94
C GLU A 23 2.47 -10.58 2.35
N TRP A 24 1.90 -9.39 2.50
CA TRP A 24 2.61 -8.22 2.98
C TRP A 24 1.75 -7.29 3.83
N TRP A 25 2.37 -6.71 4.86
CA TRP A 25 1.84 -5.63 5.69
C TRP A 25 2.54 -4.33 5.32
N TYR A 26 1.76 -3.34 4.97
CA TYR A 26 2.28 -2.18 4.27
C TYR A 26 1.78 -0.87 4.89
N LEU A 27 2.66 0.12 4.98
CA LEU A 27 2.38 1.46 5.48
C LEU A 27 2.89 2.52 4.52
N ASN A 28 2.06 3.53 4.31
CA ASN A 28 2.46 4.79 3.68
C ASN A 28 2.22 5.96 4.62
N ILE A 29 3.28 6.68 4.94
CA ILE A 29 3.24 7.90 5.75
C ILE A 29 3.52 9.09 4.86
N LYS A 30 2.62 10.07 4.90
CA LYS A 30 2.78 11.37 4.27
C LYS A 30 2.99 12.40 5.37
N GLY A 31 4.23 12.87 5.50
CA GLY A 31 4.62 13.82 6.52
C GLY A 31 4.10 15.23 6.25
N ASP A 32 3.83 15.97 7.31
CA ASP A 32 3.32 17.35 7.23
C ASP A 32 4.35 18.31 6.61
N ASP A 33 5.64 17.94 6.62
CA ASP A 33 6.75 18.67 6.01
C ASP A 33 7.05 18.26 4.56
N GLY A 34 6.24 17.35 4.00
CA GLY A 34 6.41 16.80 2.65
C GLY A 34 7.37 15.61 2.55
N ASN A 35 8.07 15.23 3.62
CA ASN A 35 8.85 14.00 3.66
C ASN A 35 7.93 12.80 3.93
N ASN A 36 8.15 11.69 3.22
CA ASN A 36 7.28 10.53 3.22
C ASN A 36 8.06 9.26 3.58
N LEU A 37 7.34 8.25 4.05
CA LEU A 37 7.92 6.96 4.43
C LEU A 37 7.00 5.83 3.97
N LEU A 38 7.59 4.82 3.34
CA LEU A 38 6.95 3.55 3.04
C LEU A 38 7.62 2.47 3.88
N VAL A 39 6.82 1.59 4.48
CA VAL A 39 7.30 0.41 5.21
C VAL A 39 6.52 -0.82 4.78
N GLU A 40 7.23 -1.87 4.41
CA GLU A 40 6.65 -3.15 4.00
C GLU A 40 7.32 -4.29 4.76
N PHE A 41 6.54 -5.12 5.43
CA PHE A 41 6.96 -6.43 5.91
C PHE A 41 6.35 -7.46 4.96
N PHE A 42 7.14 -8.37 4.42
CA PHE A 42 6.65 -9.33 3.43
C PHE A 42 7.08 -10.77 3.71
N THR A 43 6.23 -11.70 3.28
CA THR A 43 6.50 -13.14 3.24
C THR A 43 6.01 -13.74 1.93
N PHE A 44 6.93 -14.26 1.11
CA PHE A 44 6.64 -14.83 -0.20
C PHE A 44 7.08 -16.29 -0.28
N ARG A 45 6.46 -17.02 -1.22
CA ARG A 45 6.72 -18.43 -1.53
C ARG A 45 6.37 -19.34 -0.35
N ASN A 46 6.79 -20.61 -0.46
CA ASN A 46 6.51 -21.62 0.55
C ASN A 46 7.30 -21.38 1.85
N LEU A 47 6.64 -20.85 2.88
CA LEU A 47 7.22 -20.59 4.21
C LEU A 47 7.50 -21.87 5.01
N SER A 48 6.94 -23.02 4.63
CA SER A 48 7.27 -24.33 5.19
C SER A 48 8.60 -24.88 4.64
N ASN A 49 9.21 -24.21 3.65
CA ASN A 49 10.52 -24.55 3.12
C ASN A 49 11.46 -23.33 3.14
N PRO A 50 12.41 -23.27 4.09
CA PRO A 50 13.31 -22.12 4.24
C PRO A 50 14.28 -21.92 3.06
N LEU A 51 14.41 -22.90 2.16
CA LEU A 51 15.22 -22.76 0.94
C LEU A 51 14.50 -22.02 -0.18
N THR A 52 13.17 -21.94 -0.12
CA THR A 52 12.37 -21.28 -1.15
C THR A 52 11.61 -20.06 -0.64
N SER A 53 11.45 -19.92 0.68
CA SER A 53 10.82 -18.75 1.28
C SER A 53 11.64 -17.47 1.03
N LEU A 54 10.93 -16.36 0.91
CA LEU A 54 11.52 -15.04 0.81
C LEU A 54 10.80 -14.13 1.81
N VAL A 55 11.51 -13.71 2.84
CA VAL A 55 10.98 -12.93 3.95
C VAL A 55 11.86 -11.71 4.17
N GLY A 56 11.26 -10.57 4.48
CA GLY A 56 12.04 -9.36 4.71
C GLY A 56 11.22 -8.13 5.05
N VAL A 57 11.96 -7.03 5.19
CA VAL A 57 11.42 -5.71 5.47
C VAL A 57 12.04 -4.70 4.50
N VAL A 58 11.21 -3.85 3.92
CA VAL A 58 11.62 -2.68 3.13
C VAL A 58 11.19 -1.42 3.88
N VAL A 59 12.12 -0.47 4.01
CA VAL A 59 11.83 0.89 4.44
C VAL A 59 12.35 1.85 3.38
N LEU A 60 11.47 2.68 2.85
CA LEU A 60 11.80 3.69 1.85
C LEU A 60 11.43 5.06 2.40
N PHE A 61 12.44 5.91 2.58
CA PHE A 61 12.27 7.32 2.87
C PHE A 61 12.29 8.11 1.57
N MET A 62 11.32 9.02 1.42
CA MET A 62 11.11 9.84 0.23
C MET A 62 11.11 11.31 0.67
N SER A 63 12.20 12.01 0.42
CA SER A 63 12.35 13.39 0.85
C SER A 63 11.51 14.35 0.01
N ALA A 64 11.07 15.46 0.61
CA ALA A 64 10.35 16.53 -0.07
C ALA A 64 11.11 17.13 -1.28
N ASP A 65 12.43 16.98 -1.34
CA ASP A 65 13.24 17.40 -2.49
C ASP A 65 13.20 16.41 -3.67
N GLY A 66 12.69 15.19 -3.46
CA GLY A 66 12.57 14.12 -4.45
C GLY A 66 13.61 13.00 -4.30
N ASN A 67 14.58 13.15 -3.40
CA ASN A 67 15.57 12.10 -3.12
C ASN A 67 14.93 10.94 -2.36
N THR A 68 15.49 9.74 -2.55
CA THR A 68 15.07 8.53 -1.85
C THR A 68 16.22 7.90 -1.07
N PHE A 69 15.88 7.30 0.06
CA PHE A 69 16.76 6.41 0.81
C PHE A 69 16.03 5.09 1.03
N GLU A 70 16.66 3.99 0.63
CA GLU A 70 16.09 2.64 0.75
C GLU A 70 16.92 1.79 1.70
N SER A 71 16.23 1.11 2.61
CA SER A 71 16.79 0.10 3.49
C SER A 71 16.02 -1.21 3.33
N VAL A 72 16.73 -2.26 2.93
CA VAL A 72 16.17 -3.60 2.77
C VAL A 72 16.85 -4.54 3.76
N LYS A 73 16.05 -5.29 4.51
CA LYS A 73 16.52 -6.40 5.34
C LYS A 73 15.90 -7.71 4.87
N THR A 74 16.70 -8.48 4.14
CA THR A 74 16.34 -9.84 3.71
C THR A 74 17.61 -10.67 3.51
N TYR A 75 17.60 -11.93 3.93
CA TYR A 75 18.69 -12.88 3.71
C TYR A 75 18.20 -14.32 3.93
N PRO A 76 18.90 -15.33 3.36
CA PRO A 76 18.53 -16.73 3.56
C PRO A 76 18.42 -17.08 5.04
N PHE A 77 17.39 -17.85 5.40
CA PHE A 77 17.14 -18.30 6.78
C PHE A 77 16.92 -17.18 7.80
N ILE A 78 16.52 -15.97 7.35
CA ILE A 78 16.09 -14.90 8.25
C ILE A 78 15.01 -15.43 9.20
N ARG A 79 15.15 -15.12 10.50
CA ARG A 79 14.21 -15.60 11.52
C ARG A 79 12.97 -14.73 11.49
N TYR A 80 11.80 -15.35 11.54
CA TYR A 80 10.53 -14.64 11.62
C TYR A 80 9.53 -15.37 12.51
N THR A 81 8.49 -14.66 12.93
CA THR A 81 7.33 -15.20 13.63
C THR A 81 6.09 -14.48 13.13
N LEU A 82 5.06 -15.26 12.81
CA LEU A 82 3.77 -14.79 12.36
C LEU A 82 2.73 -15.13 13.41
N ASP A 83 1.86 -14.18 13.70
CA ASP A 83 0.69 -14.36 14.56
C ASP A 83 -0.53 -14.57 13.65
N TYR A 84 -1.28 -15.64 13.89
CA TYR A 84 -2.41 -16.06 13.07
C TYR A 84 -3.76 -15.67 13.68
N GLU A 85 -3.77 -14.85 14.75
CA GLU A 85 -4.98 -14.32 15.38
C GLU A 85 -5.09 -12.78 15.29
N LYS A 86 -3.98 -12.09 15.02
CA LYS A 86 -3.91 -10.62 14.86
C LYS A 86 -2.66 -10.18 14.12
N CYS A 87 -2.62 -8.94 13.67
CA CYS A 87 -1.38 -8.34 13.14
C CYS A 87 -0.29 -8.29 14.21
N ASN A 88 0.69 -9.19 14.11
CA ASN A 88 1.87 -9.23 14.97
C ASN A 88 2.98 -10.05 14.31
N VAL A 89 3.71 -9.39 13.42
CA VAL A 89 4.78 -9.98 12.61
C VAL A 89 6.12 -9.56 13.18
N THR A 90 7.02 -10.52 13.35
CA THR A 90 8.41 -10.25 13.74
C THR A 90 9.35 -10.81 12.68
N ILE A 91 10.31 -10.01 12.20
CA ILE A 91 11.36 -10.42 11.25
C ILE A 91 12.69 -9.92 11.79
N ASP A 92 13.61 -10.82 12.14
CA ASP A 92 14.91 -10.50 12.73
C ASP A 92 14.84 -9.54 13.94
N GLY A 93 13.79 -9.67 14.75
CA GLY A 93 13.53 -8.82 15.92
C GLY A 93 12.83 -7.49 15.60
N ASP A 94 12.75 -7.09 14.33
CA ASP A 94 11.88 -5.99 13.88
C ASP A 94 10.43 -6.43 13.94
N ARG A 95 9.52 -5.49 14.19
CA ARG A 95 8.13 -5.83 14.49
C ARG A 95 7.15 -4.89 13.82
N PHE A 96 6.12 -5.47 13.22
CA PHE A 96 4.89 -4.82 12.80
C PHE A 96 3.74 -5.40 13.63
N SER A 97 3.04 -4.57 14.40
CA SER A 97 1.97 -5.09 15.27
C SER A 97 0.82 -4.13 15.49
N GLU A 98 -0.39 -4.69 15.54
CA GLU A 98 -1.56 -4.05 16.13
C GLU A 98 -1.41 -4.07 17.67
N VAL A 99 -1.34 -2.87 18.26
CA VAL A 99 -1.15 -2.69 19.71
C VAL A 99 -2.46 -2.42 20.45
N ALA A 100 -3.48 -1.98 19.72
CA ALA A 100 -4.87 -1.85 20.12
C ALA A 100 -5.71 -1.75 18.84
N GLU A 101 -7.03 -1.88 18.96
CA GLU A 101 -7.96 -1.75 17.83
C GLU A 101 -7.66 -0.50 17.01
N ASN A 102 -7.42 -0.69 15.71
CA ASN A 102 -7.09 0.35 14.74
C ASN A 102 -5.83 1.19 15.10
N LYS A 103 -4.88 0.59 15.85
CA LYS A 103 -3.61 1.22 16.24
C LYS A 103 -2.45 0.27 16.02
N TYR A 104 -1.49 0.72 15.22
CA TYR A 104 -0.35 -0.07 14.78
C TYR A 104 0.95 0.57 15.22
N ALA A 105 1.94 -0.27 15.51
CA ALA A 105 3.29 0.13 15.82
C ALA A 105 4.29 -0.65 14.96
N VAL A 106 5.29 0.06 14.45
CA VAL A 106 6.41 -0.52 13.71
C VAL A 106 7.72 -0.16 14.39
N ARG A 107 8.56 -1.17 14.57
CA ARG A 107 9.95 -1.03 15.01
C ARG A 107 10.83 -1.71 13.98
N TYR A 108 11.81 -0.99 13.47
CA TYR A 108 12.75 -1.52 12.50
C TYR A 108 14.16 -1.01 12.79
N HIS A 109 15.14 -1.89 12.64
CA HIS A 109 16.55 -1.58 12.74
C HIS A 109 17.35 -2.29 11.65
N ASN A 110 18.26 -1.59 10.98
CA ASN A 110 19.24 -2.20 10.09
C ASN A 110 20.65 -1.72 10.42
N ASN A 111 21.58 -2.65 10.63
CA ASN A 111 22.99 -2.30 10.85
C ASN A 111 23.63 -1.68 9.60
N VAL A 112 23.15 -2.06 8.41
CA VAL A 112 23.53 -1.39 7.17
C VAL A 112 22.96 0.00 7.21
N ASN A 113 23.81 1.02 7.09
CA ASN A 113 23.45 2.44 7.16
C ASN A 113 22.84 2.90 8.50
N ASP A 114 23.03 2.14 9.60
CA ASP A 114 22.58 2.51 10.96
C ASP A 114 21.12 3.00 11.00
N VAL A 115 20.24 2.24 10.35
CA VAL A 115 18.83 2.60 10.19
C VAL A 115 18.06 2.25 11.45
N ASN A 116 17.24 3.17 11.92
CA ASN A 116 16.33 2.96 13.04
C ASN A 116 14.98 3.62 12.74
N LEU A 117 13.90 2.92 13.04
CA LEU A 117 12.53 3.40 12.91
C LEU A 117 11.72 3.01 14.14
N MET A 118 11.03 3.99 14.70
CA MET A 118 9.94 3.80 15.64
C MET A 118 8.74 4.59 15.14
N LEU A 119 7.67 3.89 14.79
CA LEU A 119 6.49 4.50 14.19
C LEU A 119 5.22 3.99 14.86
N ASN A 120 4.27 4.89 15.10
CA ASN A 120 2.92 4.55 15.49
C ASN A 120 1.93 5.17 14.51
N VAL A 121 0.90 4.41 14.15
CA VAL A 121 -0.21 4.85 13.30
C VAL A 121 -1.50 4.56 14.04
N SER A 122 -2.37 5.56 14.17
CA SER A 122 -3.71 5.41 14.76
C SER A 122 -4.76 5.80 13.75
N GLY A 123 -5.67 4.89 13.43
CA GLY A 123 -6.73 5.15 12.47
C GLY A 123 -7.64 6.30 12.89
N VAL A 124 -8.16 6.99 11.88
CA VAL A 124 -9.12 8.10 11.97
C VAL A 124 -10.42 7.71 11.28
N THR A 125 -10.33 7.05 10.12
CA THR A 125 -11.49 6.51 9.41
C THR A 125 -11.68 5.03 9.70
N GLU A 126 -12.88 4.53 9.42
CA GLU A 126 -13.19 3.10 9.45
C GLU A 126 -12.29 2.32 8.49
N SER A 127 -12.01 1.07 8.83
CA SER A 127 -11.31 0.15 7.92
C SER A 127 -12.18 -0.13 6.70
N LEU A 128 -11.53 -0.33 5.54
CA LEU A 128 -12.20 -0.88 4.37
C LEU A 128 -12.30 -2.39 4.54
N SER A 129 -13.47 -2.97 4.23
CA SER A 129 -13.65 -4.42 4.24
C SER A 129 -12.69 -5.11 3.25
N GLY A 130 -12.28 -6.33 3.59
CA GLY A 130 -11.47 -7.16 2.71
C GLY A 130 -12.16 -7.43 1.38
N LEU A 131 -11.41 -7.35 0.29
CA LEU A 131 -11.84 -7.74 -1.04
C LEU A 131 -11.22 -9.07 -1.39
N SER A 132 -12.05 -10.10 -1.48
CA SER A 132 -11.65 -11.37 -2.07
C SER A 132 -11.80 -11.30 -3.58
N MET A 133 -10.67 -11.35 -4.27
CA MET A 133 -10.55 -11.26 -5.71
C MET A 133 -10.18 -12.64 -6.27
N VAL A 134 -11.12 -13.27 -6.97
CA VAL A 134 -10.82 -14.45 -7.80
C VAL A 134 -10.31 -13.93 -9.14
N LEU A 135 -9.11 -14.34 -9.54
CA LEU A 135 -8.44 -13.84 -10.74
C LEU A 135 -8.64 -14.82 -11.90
N GLU A 136 -7.98 -15.98 -11.88
CA GLU A 136 -8.12 -17.00 -12.92
C GLU A 136 -7.66 -18.37 -12.40
N ASP A 137 -8.42 -19.42 -12.71
CA ASP A 137 -8.15 -20.82 -12.32
C ASP A 137 -7.99 -20.97 -10.79
N TRP A 138 -6.77 -21.11 -10.31
CA TRP A 138 -6.43 -21.24 -8.89
C TRP A 138 -5.97 -19.93 -8.26
N GLN A 139 -5.82 -18.86 -9.05
CA GLN A 139 -5.24 -17.60 -8.60
C GLN A 139 -6.28 -16.75 -7.89
N TRP A 140 -5.94 -16.33 -6.67
CA TRP A 140 -6.78 -15.45 -5.87
C TRP A 140 -5.91 -14.54 -5.02
N MET A 141 -6.51 -13.43 -4.61
CA MET A 141 -5.91 -12.51 -3.66
C MET A 141 -6.97 -11.89 -2.77
N GLU A 142 -6.55 -11.51 -1.58
CA GLU A 142 -7.35 -10.77 -0.62
C GLU A 142 -6.59 -9.52 -0.20
N TRP A 143 -7.26 -8.39 -0.26
CA TRP A 143 -6.69 -7.10 0.10
C TRP A 143 -7.61 -6.37 1.06
N ARG A 144 -7.03 -5.78 2.10
CA ARG A 144 -7.76 -5.04 3.12
C ARG A 144 -7.00 -3.80 3.55
N SER A 145 -7.66 -2.64 3.51
CA SER A 145 -7.11 -1.42 4.11
C SER A 145 -7.58 -1.27 5.55
N HIS A 146 -6.72 -1.63 6.49
CA HIS A 146 -7.00 -1.50 7.92
C HIS A 146 -7.03 -0.03 8.37
N VAL A 147 -6.15 0.80 7.80
CA VAL A 147 -6.10 2.23 8.11
C VAL A 147 -6.12 3.02 6.80
N PRO A 148 -7.28 3.39 6.25
CA PRO A 148 -7.34 4.23 5.04
C PRO A 148 -6.82 5.65 5.30
N LEU A 149 -7.12 6.20 6.47
CA LEU A 149 -6.54 7.41 7.02
C LEU A 149 -6.25 7.22 8.50
N GLY A 150 -5.00 7.47 8.89
CA GLY A 150 -4.55 7.48 10.28
C GLY A 150 -3.65 8.67 10.57
N LYS A 151 -3.40 8.91 11.86
CA LYS A 151 -2.36 9.83 12.35
C LYS A 151 -1.08 9.07 12.60
N ALA A 152 0.01 9.53 12.01
CA ALA A 152 1.32 8.90 12.12
C ALA A 152 2.25 9.75 12.98
N LYS A 153 2.95 9.11 13.91
CA LYS A 153 4.00 9.74 14.73
C LYS A 153 5.17 8.80 14.95
N GLY A 154 6.38 9.31 14.83
CA GLY A 154 7.56 8.46 14.96
C GLY A 154 8.88 9.20 14.82
N VAL A 155 9.96 8.42 14.79
CA VAL A 155 11.30 8.87 14.49
C VAL A 155 11.92 7.87 13.52
N PHE A 156 12.49 8.38 12.43
CA PHE A 156 13.28 7.63 11.48
C PHE A 156 14.69 8.23 11.43
N SER A 157 15.72 7.40 11.50
CA SER A 157 17.09 7.87 11.34
C SER A 157 17.91 6.89 10.53
N TYR A 158 18.90 7.42 9.81
CA TYR A 158 19.85 6.63 9.04
C TYR A 158 21.17 7.38 8.88
N ARG A 159 22.19 6.69 8.38
CA ARG A 159 23.48 7.26 8.01
C ARG A 159 23.79 6.95 6.55
N ASP A 160 24.18 7.98 5.81
CA ASP A 160 24.69 7.85 4.45
C ASP A 160 26.07 8.52 4.31
N PHE A 161 26.50 8.78 3.07
CA PHE A 161 27.76 9.45 2.78
C PHE A 161 27.80 10.93 3.22
N ASN A 162 26.65 11.57 3.42
CA ASN A 162 26.52 12.95 3.92
C ASN A 162 26.46 13.02 5.45
N GLY A 163 26.35 11.88 6.14
CA GLY A 163 26.37 11.81 7.59
C GLY A 163 25.12 11.19 8.17
N TYR A 164 24.81 11.55 9.42
CA TYR A 164 23.64 11.07 10.13
C TYR A 164 22.44 11.99 9.88
N HIS A 165 21.29 11.38 9.63
CA HIS A 165 20.01 12.05 9.38
C HIS A 165 18.98 11.54 10.37
N GLU A 166 18.18 12.44 10.92
CA GLU A 166 17.06 12.12 11.81
C GLU A 166 15.82 12.90 11.36
N TYR A 167 14.70 12.20 11.29
CA TYR A 167 13.41 12.71 10.86
C TYR A 167 12.35 12.40 11.91
N HIS A 168 11.77 13.46 12.48
CA HIS A 168 10.63 13.36 13.37
C HIS A 168 9.34 13.33 12.55
N ILE A 169 8.74 12.14 12.49
CA ILE A 169 7.55 11.90 11.70
C ILE A 169 6.35 12.49 12.44
N CYS A 170 5.65 13.41 11.78
CA CYS A 170 4.28 13.81 12.08
C CYS A 170 3.54 13.93 10.76
N GLY A 171 2.38 13.29 10.66
CA GLY A 171 1.55 13.40 9.47
C GLY A 171 0.47 12.34 9.45
N ARG A 172 0.12 11.90 8.24
CA ARG A 172 -0.95 10.93 8.04
C ARG A 172 -0.45 9.60 7.51
N GLY A 173 -1.08 8.53 7.96
CA GLY A 173 -0.74 7.15 7.62
C GLY A 173 -1.85 6.46 6.82
N TYR A 174 -1.43 5.55 5.96
CA TYR A 174 -2.26 4.52 5.33
C TYR A 174 -1.67 3.15 5.70
N HIS A 175 -2.52 2.15 5.97
CA HIS A 175 -2.14 0.75 6.20
C HIS A 175 -3.06 -0.19 5.43
N ASP A 176 -2.47 -1.12 4.69
CA ASP A 176 -3.15 -2.31 4.19
C ASP A 176 -2.38 -3.60 4.45
N HIS A 177 -3.13 -4.67 4.25
CA HIS A 177 -2.68 -6.04 4.30
C HIS A 177 -3.17 -6.75 3.04
N ASN A 178 -2.28 -7.41 2.31
CA ASN A 178 -2.62 -8.15 1.10
C ASN A 178 -1.97 -9.53 1.15
N TRP A 179 -2.75 -10.57 0.87
CA TRP A 179 -2.27 -11.94 0.77
C TRP A 179 -2.91 -12.68 -0.40
N GLY A 180 -2.34 -13.80 -0.78
CA GLY A 180 -2.93 -14.64 -1.82
C GLY A 180 -1.98 -15.67 -2.38
N ILE A 181 -2.50 -16.40 -3.37
CA ILE A 181 -1.76 -17.37 -4.15
C ILE A 181 -1.97 -16.99 -5.61
N ALA A 182 -0.97 -16.35 -6.22
CA ALA A 182 -1.04 -15.93 -7.62
C ALA A 182 0.34 -15.81 -8.26
N LYS A 183 0.37 -15.84 -9.59
CA LYS A 183 1.54 -15.39 -10.35
C LYS A 183 1.57 -13.86 -10.34
N PHE A 184 1.80 -13.25 -9.18
CA PHE A 184 1.65 -11.80 -8.97
C PHE A 184 2.38 -10.93 -10.00
N ARG A 185 3.53 -11.39 -10.52
CA ARG A 185 4.32 -10.70 -11.55
C ARG A 185 3.66 -10.64 -12.94
N SER A 186 2.67 -11.49 -13.22
CA SER A 186 1.90 -11.48 -14.47
C SER A 186 0.52 -10.84 -14.31
N LEU A 187 0.24 -10.21 -13.16
CA LEU A 187 -1.00 -9.48 -12.96
C LEU A 187 -0.80 -8.04 -13.40
N ASP A 188 -1.80 -7.52 -14.12
CA ASP A 188 -1.96 -6.09 -14.31
C ASP A 188 -2.70 -5.56 -13.09
N TRP A 189 -2.10 -4.63 -12.36
CA TRP A 189 -2.77 -4.01 -11.22
C TRP A 189 -2.54 -2.51 -11.13
N GLU A 190 -3.53 -1.84 -10.56
CA GLU A 190 -3.46 -0.47 -10.12
C GLU A 190 -3.90 -0.36 -8.67
N TRP A 191 -3.31 0.60 -7.99
CA TRP A 191 -3.67 0.90 -6.63
C TRP A 191 -3.37 2.37 -6.34
N GLY A 192 -4.11 2.97 -5.43
CA GLY A 192 -3.73 4.26 -4.88
C GLY A 192 -4.56 4.65 -3.68
N GLU A 193 -3.98 5.50 -2.85
CA GLU A 193 -4.58 5.97 -1.60
C GLU A 193 -4.47 7.48 -1.50
N PHE A 194 -5.59 8.13 -1.22
CA PHE A 194 -5.72 9.57 -1.12
C PHE A 194 -6.58 9.88 0.10
N SER A 195 -6.04 10.66 1.02
CA SER A 195 -6.77 11.05 2.22
C SER A 195 -6.34 12.46 2.62
N ASN A 196 -7.21 13.21 3.29
CA ASN A 196 -6.86 14.49 3.89
C ASN A 196 -7.37 14.48 5.34
N SER A 197 -6.68 15.12 6.27
CA SER A 197 -7.18 15.27 7.64
C SER A 197 -8.24 16.39 7.77
N GLU A 198 -8.29 17.34 6.83
CA GLU A 198 -9.27 18.42 6.81
C GLU A 198 -10.67 17.96 6.34
N ILE A 199 -10.70 16.93 5.50
CA ILE A 199 -11.91 16.26 5.04
C ILE A 199 -11.77 14.82 5.51
N PRO A 200 -12.49 14.35 6.55
CA PRO A 200 -12.35 13.00 7.09
C PRO A 200 -12.96 11.96 6.15
N LEU A 201 -12.38 11.87 4.95
CA LEU A 201 -12.73 10.96 3.86
C LEU A 201 -11.42 10.46 3.25
N SER A 202 -11.30 9.14 3.20
CA SER A 202 -10.29 8.44 2.42
C SER A 202 -10.89 8.00 1.09
N VAL A 203 -10.13 8.16 0.03
CA VAL A 203 -10.41 7.64 -1.32
C VAL A 203 -9.27 6.68 -1.65
N VAL A 204 -9.58 5.39 -1.75
CA VAL A 204 -8.61 4.35 -2.07
C VAL A 204 -9.12 3.61 -3.29
N TYR A 205 -8.25 3.21 -4.21
CA TYR A 205 -8.65 2.33 -5.30
C TYR A 205 -7.67 1.17 -5.41
N GLY A 206 -8.19 0.06 -5.92
CA GLY A 206 -7.44 -1.16 -6.11
C GLY A 206 -8.12 -1.96 -7.20
N LEU A 207 -7.40 -2.21 -8.29
CA LEU A 207 -7.89 -2.95 -9.44
C LEU A 207 -6.83 -3.95 -9.88
N VAL A 208 -7.27 -5.15 -10.23
CA VAL A 208 -6.38 -6.20 -10.69
C VAL A 208 -7.07 -7.02 -11.77
N ARG A 209 -6.30 -7.54 -12.71
CA ARG A 209 -6.75 -8.57 -13.66
C ARG A 209 -5.61 -9.51 -13.99
N SER A 210 -5.96 -10.74 -14.39
CA SER A 210 -5.06 -11.56 -15.18
C SER A 210 -5.07 -11.10 -16.64
N GLU A 211 -4.09 -11.53 -17.44
CA GLU A 211 -3.92 -11.12 -18.84
C GLU A 211 -5.20 -11.30 -19.70
N ASN A 212 -6.05 -12.28 -19.38
CA ASN A 212 -7.21 -12.65 -20.19
C ASN A 212 -8.57 -12.29 -19.56
N ASP A 213 -8.60 -11.64 -18.40
CA ASP A 213 -9.85 -11.36 -17.68
C ASP A 213 -10.17 -9.86 -17.57
N SER A 214 -11.39 -9.56 -17.15
CA SER A 214 -11.84 -8.23 -16.75
C SER A 214 -11.19 -7.84 -15.44
N PHE A 215 -11.12 -6.52 -15.18
CA PHE A 215 -10.72 -6.05 -13.87
C PHE A 215 -11.69 -6.50 -12.78
N THR A 216 -11.14 -6.77 -11.61
CA THR A 216 -11.87 -6.86 -10.35
C THR A 216 -11.30 -5.85 -9.37
N GLY A 217 -12.12 -5.42 -8.41
CA GLY A 217 -11.81 -4.33 -7.50
C GLY A 217 -12.68 -3.10 -7.75
N GLY A 218 -12.18 -1.91 -7.40
CA GLY A 218 -13.02 -0.72 -7.37
C GLY A 218 -12.38 0.54 -6.79
N LEU A 219 -13.26 1.50 -6.57
CA LEU A 219 -12.99 2.76 -5.88
C LEU A 219 -13.72 2.75 -4.53
N TYR A 220 -12.97 2.93 -3.46
CA TYR A 220 -13.38 2.78 -2.07
C TYR A 220 -13.34 4.12 -1.36
N PHE A 221 -14.32 4.32 -0.49
CA PHE A 221 -14.48 5.52 0.31
C PHE A 221 -14.65 5.13 1.76
N SER A 222 -13.96 5.80 2.68
CA SER A 222 -14.14 5.59 4.11
C SER A 222 -14.14 6.91 4.86
N ASP A 223 -15.13 7.10 5.74
CA ASP A 223 -15.15 8.16 6.73
C ASP A 223 -15.02 7.59 8.15
N GLU A 224 -15.26 8.40 9.18
CA GLU A 224 -15.15 7.99 10.59
C GLU A 224 -16.12 6.89 11.03
N THR A 225 -17.17 6.59 10.25
CA THR A 225 -18.28 5.73 10.69
C THR A 225 -18.73 4.71 9.65
N THR A 226 -18.37 4.89 8.39
CA THR A 226 -18.88 4.07 7.30
C THR A 226 -17.89 4.00 6.15
N HIS A 227 -18.02 2.95 5.34
CA HIS A 227 -17.31 2.81 4.09
C HIS A 227 -18.22 2.39 2.95
N TYR A 228 -17.83 2.76 1.73
CA TYR A 228 -18.56 2.49 0.50
C TYR A 228 -17.60 2.09 -0.60
N ALA A 229 -18.12 1.41 -1.61
CA ALA A 229 -17.38 1.06 -2.80
C ALA A 229 -18.22 1.29 -4.06
N LEU A 230 -17.55 1.75 -5.10
CA LEU A 230 -17.97 1.58 -6.48
C LEU A 230 -17.09 0.48 -7.07
N LEU A 231 -17.67 -0.69 -7.30
CA LEU A 231 -16.94 -1.86 -7.80
C LEU A 231 -17.02 -1.93 -9.31
N TRP A 232 -16.07 -2.61 -9.95
CA TRP A 232 -16.18 -2.97 -11.35
C TRP A 232 -17.45 -3.81 -11.60
N PRO A 233 -18.23 -3.58 -12.68
CA PRO A 233 -18.00 -2.65 -13.80
C PRO A 233 -18.65 -1.25 -13.64
N ASP A 234 -19.12 -0.87 -12.45
CA ASP A 234 -19.81 0.41 -12.20
C ASP A 234 -18.85 1.62 -12.14
N ILE A 235 -17.54 1.37 -12.29
CA ILE A 235 -16.51 2.38 -12.42
C ILE A 235 -15.89 2.39 -13.82
N HIS A 236 -15.58 3.59 -14.29
CA HIS A 236 -14.84 3.83 -15.52
C HIS A 236 -13.54 4.57 -15.19
N ILE A 237 -12.42 4.07 -15.71
CA ILE A 237 -11.11 4.71 -15.60
C ILE A 237 -10.68 5.20 -16.99
N GLU A 238 -10.34 6.48 -17.06
CA GLU A 238 -9.81 7.12 -18.26
C GLU A 238 -8.38 7.60 -17.99
N TYR A 239 -7.42 7.13 -18.80
CA TYR A 239 -6.04 7.57 -18.73
C TYR A 239 -5.82 8.74 -19.70
N GLU A 240 -5.75 9.94 -19.16
CA GLU A 240 -5.75 11.19 -19.93
C GLU A 240 -4.32 11.67 -20.27
N GLY A 241 -3.28 11.11 -19.65
CA GLY A 241 -1.90 11.50 -19.90
C GLY A 241 -0.88 10.45 -19.45
N TRP A 242 0.21 10.34 -20.21
CA TRP A 242 1.29 9.37 -19.98
C TRP A 242 2.66 10.02 -20.16
N GLU A 243 3.61 9.65 -19.33
CA GLU A 243 5.02 10.05 -19.48
C GLU A 243 5.95 8.86 -19.24
N TRP A 244 7.17 8.97 -19.77
CA TRP A 244 8.25 8.05 -19.46
C TRP A 244 9.00 8.54 -18.23
N ILE A 245 8.86 7.82 -17.14
CA ILE A 245 9.52 8.12 -15.86
C ILE A 245 10.47 6.99 -15.56
N ASN A 246 11.76 7.30 -15.52
CA ASN A 246 12.82 6.35 -15.24
C ASN A 246 12.79 5.05 -16.08
N GLY A 247 12.43 5.16 -17.36
CA GLY A 247 12.34 4.02 -18.28
C GLY A 247 11.01 3.25 -18.22
N PHE A 248 10.02 3.72 -17.46
CA PHE A 248 8.68 3.13 -17.39
C PHE A 248 7.64 4.12 -17.88
N LYS A 249 6.71 3.66 -18.71
CA LYS A 249 5.55 4.45 -19.12
C LYS A 249 4.54 4.46 -17.97
N LYS A 250 4.24 5.64 -17.42
CA LYS A 250 3.38 5.80 -16.24
C LYS A 250 2.27 6.82 -16.51
N PRO A 251 1.07 6.62 -15.95
CA PRO A 251 -0.01 7.57 -16.10
C PRO A 251 0.27 8.80 -15.24
N VAL A 252 0.30 9.97 -15.87
CA VAL A 252 0.48 11.27 -15.19
C VAL A 252 -0.84 12.00 -14.95
N LYS A 253 -1.91 11.51 -15.58
CA LYS A 253 -3.27 11.97 -15.35
C LYS A 253 -4.24 10.83 -15.62
N LEU A 254 -5.11 10.56 -14.64
CA LEU A 254 -6.23 9.63 -14.80
C LEU A 254 -7.48 10.18 -14.13
N SER A 255 -8.64 9.89 -14.70
CA SER A 255 -9.93 10.17 -14.06
C SER A 255 -10.71 8.88 -13.83
N MET A 256 -11.44 8.85 -12.71
CA MET A 256 -12.28 7.73 -12.31
C MET A 256 -13.68 8.24 -12.05
N ARG A 257 -14.67 7.58 -12.68
CA ARG A 257 -16.07 7.98 -12.61
C ARG A 257 -16.95 6.77 -12.39
N GLY A 258 -17.94 6.89 -11.52
CA GLY A 258 -18.88 5.82 -11.28
C GLY A 258 -20.09 6.29 -10.49
N THR A 259 -21.18 5.53 -10.56
CA THR A 259 -22.41 5.82 -9.82
C THR A 259 -23.13 4.53 -9.49
N SER A 260 -23.54 4.40 -8.24
CA SER A 260 -24.45 3.38 -7.74
C SER A 260 -25.59 4.05 -6.96
N ASN A 261 -26.50 3.27 -6.37
CA ASN A 261 -27.65 3.79 -5.65
C ASN A 261 -27.29 4.75 -4.49
N ASN A 262 -26.13 4.54 -3.86
CA ASN A 262 -25.76 5.24 -2.62
C ASN A 262 -24.47 6.06 -2.73
N VAL A 263 -23.70 5.89 -3.81
CA VAL A 263 -22.43 6.59 -3.99
C VAL A 263 -22.25 7.00 -5.45
N SER A 264 -21.77 8.22 -5.69
CA SER A 264 -21.25 8.64 -6.99
C SER A 264 -19.90 9.31 -6.81
N ALA A 265 -19.04 9.17 -7.81
CA ALA A 265 -17.72 9.77 -7.79
C ALA A 265 -17.33 10.23 -9.20
N ASN A 266 -16.65 11.36 -9.25
CA ASN A 266 -15.94 11.87 -10.42
C ASN A 266 -14.68 12.55 -9.91
N VAL A 267 -13.58 11.80 -9.92
CA VAL A 267 -12.28 12.23 -9.38
C VAL A 267 -11.22 12.16 -10.46
N THR A 268 -10.23 13.04 -10.35
CA THR A 268 -9.06 13.10 -11.23
C THR A 268 -7.82 13.12 -10.37
N ILE A 269 -6.85 12.27 -10.72
CA ILE A 269 -5.52 12.24 -10.16
C ILE A 269 -4.58 12.87 -11.18
N VAL A 270 -3.77 13.83 -10.73
CA VAL A 270 -2.68 14.42 -11.50
C VAL A 270 -1.38 14.11 -10.78
N LEU A 271 -0.37 13.63 -11.49
CA LEU A 271 0.97 13.41 -10.95
C LEU A 271 1.51 14.72 -10.38
N GLU A 272 1.99 14.66 -9.15
CA GLU A 272 2.74 15.75 -8.51
C GLU A 272 4.23 15.46 -8.55
N ARG A 273 4.60 14.21 -8.27
CA ARG A 273 6.00 13.79 -8.17
C ARG A 273 6.13 12.29 -8.36
N ALA A 274 7.23 11.85 -8.93
CA ALA A 274 7.63 10.44 -8.89
C ALA A 274 8.92 10.28 -8.08
N TYR A 275 8.94 9.27 -7.22
CA TYR A 275 10.12 8.83 -6.48
C TYR A 275 10.68 7.58 -7.16
N VAL A 276 12.00 7.45 -7.21
CA VAL A 276 12.65 6.25 -7.77
C VAL A 276 12.98 5.29 -6.63
N VAL A 277 12.40 4.09 -6.67
CA VAL A 277 12.65 3.01 -5.69
C VAL A 277 13.61 2.01 -6.30
N GLY A 278 14.81 1.89 -5.72
CA GLY A 278 15.90 1.07 -6.22
C GLY A 278 17.28 1.69 -5.97
N ILE A 279 18.25 1.31 -6.79
CA ILE A 279 19.65 1.72 -6.61
C ILE A 279 19.93 3.01 -7.39
N GLY A 280 19.98 4.13 -6.65
CA GLY A 280 20.29 5.44 -7.21
C GLY A 280 19.19 5.89 -8.19
N THR A 281 19.55 6.14 -9.45
CA THR A 281 18.58 6.49 -10.51
C THR A 281 17.99 5.26 -11.19
N VAL A 282 18.28 4.03 -10.77
CA VAL A 282 17.78 2.81 -11.40
C VAL A 282 16.75 2.16 -10.50
N GLY A 283 15.48 2.16 -10.91
CA GLY A 283 14.41 1.72 -10.04
C GLY A 283 13.01 1.95 -10.62
N MET A 284 12.01 1.37 -9.95
CA MET A 284 10.60 1.56 -10.32
C MET A 284 10.10 2.92 -9.83
N PRO A 285 9.35 3.69 -10.65
CA PRO A 285 8.69 4.90 -10.21
C PRO A 285 7.56 4.58 -9.23
N TYR A 286 7.61 5.22 -8.07
CA TYR A 286 6.55 5.28 -7.07
C TYR A 286 5.90 6.66 -7.13
N LEU A 287 4.61 6.72 -7.44
CA LEU A 287 3.98 7.98 -7.89
C LEU A 287 3.21 8.64 -6.75
N MET A 288 3.41 9.94 -6.60
CA MET A 288 2.67 10.80 -5.69
C MET A 288 1.83 11.76 -6.52
N GLY A 289 0.54 11.84 -6.23
CA GLY A 289 -0.42 12.62 -7.00
C GLY A 289 -1.28 13.53 -6.13
N LYS A 290 -1.99 14.43 -6.82
CA LYS A 290 -3.09 15.22 -6.26
C LYS A 290 -4.41 14.73 -6.84
N LEU A 291 -5.31 14.29 -5.98
CA LEU A 291 -6.69 13.94 -6.29
C LEU A 291 -7.61 15.16 -6.08
N SER A 292 -8.43 15.45 -7.09
CA SER A 292 -9.48 16.47 -7.01
C SER A 292 -10.76 15.96 -7.65
N GLY A 293 -11.91 16.51 -7.27
CA GLY A 293 -13.19 16.13 -7.86
C GLY A 293 -14.33 16.14 -6.85
N GLU A 294 -15.36 15.37 -7.14
CA GLU A 294 -16.54 15.27 -6.30
C GLU A 294 -16.86 13.81 -5.98
N VAL A 295 -17.26 13.59 -4.73
CA VAL A 295 -17.79 12.32 -4.23
C VAL A 295 -19.09 12.63 -3.52
N GLU A 296 -20.16 11.90 -3.84
CA GLU A 296 -21.44 12.00 -3.15
C GLU A 296 -21.76 10.64 -2.52
N ILE A 297 -22.02 10.62 -1.21
CA ILE A 297 -22.34 9.42 -0.43
C ILE A 297 -23.64 9.69 0.31
N HIS A 298 -24.70 8.94 0.03
CA HIS A 298 -26.05 9.12 0.59
C HIS A 298 -26.54 10.59 0.55
N GLY A 299 -26.31 11.29 -0.56
CA GLY A 299 -26.70 12.69 -0.73
C GLY A 299 -25.79 13.71 -0.02
N LYS A 300 -24.79 13.26 0.76
CA LYS A 300 -23.73 14.14 1.29
C LYS A 300 -22.63 14.27 0.24
N ARG A 301 -22.42 15.51 -0.21
CA ARG A 301 -21.38 15.83 -1.20
C ARG A 301 -20.08 16.24 -0.51
N TYR A 302 -18.98 15.69 -1.02
CA TYR A 302 -17.61 16.02 -0.68
C TYR A 302 -16.94 16.61 -1.92
N THR A 303 -16.47 17.85 -1.81
CA THR A 303 -15.63 18.48 -2.82
C THR A 303 -14.18 18.29 -2.42
N LEU A 304 -13.44 17.54 -3.23
CA LEU A 304 -12.05 17.18 -2.99
C LEU A 304 -11.18 18.13 -3.80
N SER A 305 -10.24 18.81 -3.14
CA SER A 305 -9.32 19.72 -3.79
C SER A 305 -7.90 19.40 -3.37
N SER A 306 -7.10 18.96 -4.35
CA SER A 306 -5.67 18.72 -4.19
C SER A 306 -5.30 17.78 -3.02
N ILE A 307 -6.09 16.72 -2.82
CA ILE A 307 -5.80 15.70 -1.82
C ILE A 307 -4.58 14.92 -2.28
N THR A 308 -3.52 14.95 -1.49
CA THR A 308 -2.28 14.25 -1.86
C THR A 308 -2.43 12.75 -1.63
N GLY A 309 -1.65 11.93 -2.31
CA GLY A 309 -1.70 10.49 -2.12
C GLY A 309 -0.66 9.78 -2.96
N PHE A 310 -0.44 8.51 -2.68
CA PHE A 310 0.38 7.66 -3.52
C PHE A 310 -0.50 6.82 -4.44
N TYR A 311 0.04 6.50 -5.61
CA TYR A 311 -0.59 5.59 -6.55
C TYR A 311 0.45 4.83 -7.37
N GLU A 312 0.02 3.69 -7.88
CA GLU A 312 0.83 2.73 -8.59
C GLU A 312 0.10 2.20 -9.81
N HIS A 313 0.88 1.96 -10.85
CA HIS A 313 0.44 1.41 -12.12
C HIS A 313 1.43 0.35 -12.56
N HIS A 314 1.02 -0.91 -12.51
CA HIS A 314 1.88 -2.06 -12.84
C HIS A 314 1.27 -2.88 -13.94
N PHE A 315 1.12 -2.25 -15.11
CA PHE A 315 0.83 -2.99 -16.32
C PHE A 315 2.16 -3.25 -17.03
N PHE A 316 2.57 -4.50 -17.13
CA PHE A 316 3.78 -4.89 -17.87
C PHE A 316 3.46 -5.00 -19.35
N ASN A 317 3.00 -3.88 -19.88
CA ASN A 317 2.49 -3.71 -21.21
C ASN A 317 3.67 -3.30 -22.10
N TRP A 318 4.35 -4.31 -22.67
CA TRP A 318 5.38 -4.14 -23.71
C TRP A 318 4.70 -3.65 -25.00
N TRP A 319 4.44 -2.36 -25.12
CA TRP A 319 3.98 -1.74 -26.38
C TRP A 319 4.94 -0.65 -26.84
#